data_AF-A0A4R6R047-F1
#
_entry.id   AF-A0A4R6R047-F1
#
_cell.length_a   1.000
_cell.length_b   1.000
_cell.length_c   1.000
_cell.angle_alpha   90.00
_cell.angle_beta   90.00
_cell.angle_gamma   90.00
#
_symmetry.space_group_name_H-M   'P 1'
#
loop_
_entity.id
_entity.type
_entity.pdbx_description
1 polymer ?
#
loop_
_entity_poly.entity_id
_entity_poly.type
_entity_poly.pdbx_seq_one_letter_code
_entity_poly.pdbx_strand_id
1 'polypeptide(L)'
;MSARARTARGRTAVIGALAAVLVVSGCSGPTSDWRFQGKPLHEVEESLATMTETWRSAMTSEGVEVAIPEDAGCYLQVADDELVGEELLCGPMAFMGAEATQWVVAPLSAMQTKDDSVRLVLDEEPAWDLGTANPNSVPVDAEGTEADLEQQVEPPSAPPAEMGQAIPLEIEEIEAAEEPYELVTVDATYSITTLGVVPQVGPATDPVGAPEGGSLITVGVSRQGHQGVPTSPTSKAVLTVGGEEIDVPEETSAIAVEGDGSDAVIAVDYDGNTQEYELATGELVGGRPFSARQFEPVNAPERELIGDESKGESASYRFRLDGGTTSWSESEGWAADGKDRMFMDLSFESDIQFANDGDTVPYHDKTYSLASLSVTADGEEVAVDPKSIDLAPRADGDFENLGTVASLALDVPADAEEITIAATVDVKAVPVQDEITNYMREHTDGEPESISKTLELTEVTLKPQGANS
;
A
#
# COMPACT_ATOMS: atom_id res chain seq x y z
N MET A 1 -34.31 4.21 -76.38
CA MET A 1 -34.62 4.45 -77.80
C MET A 1 -34.64 5.95 -78.06
N SER A 2 -33.90 6.31 -79.09
CA SER A 2 -33.65 7.62 -79.70
C SER A 2 -34.80 8.65 -79.71
N ALA A 3 -34.44 9.86 -79.28
CA ALA A 3 -34.64 11.18 -79.93
C ALA A 3 -35.92 11.50 -80.72
N ARG A 4 -36.53 12.66 -80.39
CA ARG A 4 -36.62 13.87 -81.27
C ARG A 4 -37.52 14.92 -80.58
N ALA A 5 -36.97 16.07 -80.20
CA ALA A 5 -36.75 17.26 -81.01
C ALA A 5 -38.02 18.11 -81.24
N ARG A 6 -37.99 19.36 -80.76
CA ARG A 6 -38.55 20.53 -81.46
C ARG A 6 -37.89 21.81 -80.94
N THR A 7 -37.05 22.38 -81.79
CA THR A 7 -36.57 23.76 -81.79
C THR A 7 -37.67 24.70 -82.27
N ALA A 8 -37.77 25.90 -81.69
CA ALA A 8 -37.90 27.16 -82.44
C ALA A 8 -37.88 28.40 -81.53
N ARG A 9 -36.77 29.15 -81.66
CA ARG A 9 -36.63 30.62 -81.75
C ARG A 9 -37.65 31.55 -81.07
N GLY A 10 -37.12 32.45 -80.27
CA GLY A 10 -37.69 33.78 -80.02
C GLY A 10 -36.66 34.70 -79.36
N ARG A 11 -35.88 35.42 -80.17
CA ARG A 11 -35.05 36.55 -79.72
C ARG A 11 -35.98 37.75 -79.50
N THR A 12 -35.99 38.29 -78.29
CA THR A 12 -36.38 39.70 -78.07
C THR A 12 -35.46 40.28 -77.02
N ALA A 13 -34.53 41.12 -77.47
CA ALA A 13 -33.76 41.99 -76.61
C ALA A 13 -34.67 43.15 -76.18
N VAL A 14 -34.83 43.33 -74.87
CA VAL A 14 -35.33 44.59 -74.29
C VAL A 14 -34.19 45.15 -73.45
N ILE A 15 -33.60 46.20 -74.00
CA ILE A 15 -32.72 47.13 -73.30
C ILE A 15 -33.61 47.91 -72.32
N GLY A 16 -33.41 47.67 -71.02
CA GLY A 16 -34.13 48.33 -69.94
C GLY A 16 -33.14 48.91 -68.93
N ALA A 17 -32.89 50.20 -69.10
CA ALA A 17 -32.29 51.21 -68.23
C ALA A 17 -31.65 50.80 -66.88
N LEU A 18 -30.42 51.30 -66.72
CA LEU A 18 -29.78 51.68 -65.46
C LEU A 18 -30.77 52.07 -64.35
N ALA A 19 -30.71 51.34 -63.25
CA ALA A 19 -30.78 51.90 -61.90
C ALA A 19 -29.61 51.28 -61.12
N ALA A 20 -28.44 51.89 -61.23
CA ALA A 20 -27.33 51.62 -60.34
C ALA A 20 -27.71 52.14 -58.95
N VAL A 21 -28.37 51.29 -58.16
CA VAL A 21 -28.45 51.46 -56.72
C VAL A 21 -27.06 51.07 -56.22
N LEU A 22 -26.20 52.07 -56.04
CA LEU A 22 -25.07 51.99 -55.10
C LEU A 22 -25.70 51.84 -53.72
N VAL A 23 -26.03 50.61 -53.33
CA VAL A 23 -26.20 50.26 -51.92
C VAL A 23 -24.80 50.39 -51.35
N VAL A 24 -24.52 51.55 -50.75
CA VAL A 24 -23.48 51.65 -49.72
C VAL A 24 -24.06 50.83 -48.56
N SER A 25 -23.87 49.52 -48.61
CA SER A 25 -23.91 48.71 -47.40
C SER A 25 -22.77 49.25 -46.57
N GLY A 26 -23.07 50.13 -45.62
CA GLY A 26 -22.18 50.35 -44.50
C GLY A 26 -21.95 48.97 -43.91
N CYS A 27 -20.75 48.43 -44.10
CA CYS A 27 -20.31 47.26 -43.35
C CYS A 27 -20.17 47.74 -41.91
N SER A 28 -21.29 47.81 -41.19
CA SER A 28 -21.28 47.86 -39.73
C SER A 28 -20.60 46.56 -39.31
N GLY A 29 -19.33 46.64 -38.90
CA GLY A 29 -18.64 45.48 -38.37
C GLY A 29 -19.43 44.92 -37.17
N PRO A 30 -19.30 43.62 -36.88
CA PRO A 30 -20.00 42.98 -35.76
C PRO A 30 -19.73 43.67 -34.41
N THR A 31 -18.62 44.41 -34.31
CA THR A 31 -18.17 45.14 -33.13
C THR A 31 -18.68 46.58 -33.01
N SER A 32 -19.43 47.09 -34.01
CA SER A 32 -19.83 48.51 -34.06
C SER A 32 -20.79 48.95 -32.94
N ASP A 33 -21.59 48.01 -32.42
CA ASP A 33 -22.51 48.25 -31.31
C ASP A 33 -21.90 47.91 -29.95
N TRP A 34 -20.70 47.35 -29.90
CA TRP A 34 -20.07 46.94 -28.65
C TRP A 34 -19.68 48.12 -27.77
N ARG A 35 -19.88 47.95 -26.46
CA ARG A 35 -19.65 48.94 -25.42
C ARG A 35 -18.84 48.35 -24.28
N PHE A 36 -17.83 49.08 -23.82
CA PHE A 36 -17.11 48.79 -22.59
C PHE A 36 -17.33 49.94 -21.61
N GLN A 37 -17.79 49.63 -20.40
CA GLN A 37 -18.18 50.62 -19.39
C GLN A 37 -19.11 51.73 -19.94
N GLY A 38 -20.03 51.34 -20.84
CA GLY A 38 -21.00 52.22 -21.48
C GLY A 38 -20.45 53.08 -22.64
N LYS A 39 -19.20 52.92 -23.05
CA LYS A 39 -18.58 53.68 -24.15
C LYS A 39 -18.35 52.83 -25.40
N PRO A 40 -18.56 53.37 -26.62
CA PRO A 40 -18.26 52.68 -27.87
C PRO A 40 -16.80 52.24 -27.96
N LEU A 41 -16.59 51.03 -28.48
CA LEU A 41 -15.24 50.53 -28.73
C LEU A 41 -14.65 51.10 -30.03
N HIS A 42 -13.34 51.29 -30.01
CA HIS A 42 -12.52 51.70 -31.15
C HIS A 42 -11.38 50.70 -31.36
N GLU A 43 -11.06 50.42 -32.63
CA GLU A 43 -9.92 49.55 -33.01
C GLU A 43 -9.93 48.17 -32.33
N VAL A 44 -11.10 47.52 -32.21
CA VAL A 44 -11.25 46.22 -31.52
C VAL A 44 -10.31 45.15 -32.06
N GLU A 45 -10.18 45.07 -33.39
CA GLU A 45 -9.26 44.13 -34.06
C GLU A 45 -7.80 44.35 -33.65
N GLU A 46 -7.34 45.60 -33.64
CA GLU A 46 -5.96 45.93 -33.25
C GLU A 46 -5.71 45.68 -31.76
N SER A 47 -6.70 45.99 -30.91
CA SER A 47 -6.65 45.69 -29.47
C SER A 47 -6.52 44.18 -29.22
N LEU A 48 -7.40 43.35 -29.81
CA LEU A 48 -7.36 41.91 -29.63
C LEU A 48 -6.10 41.27 -30.22
N ALA A 49 -5.61 41.75 -31.36
CA ALA A 49 -4.35 41.28 -31.94
C ALA A 49 -3.16 41.58 -30.99
N THR A 50 -3.10 42.78 -30.42
CA THR A 50 -2.07 43.18 -29.45
C THR A 50 -2.14 42.34 -28.17
N MET A 51 -3.35 42.09 -27.66
CA MET A 51 -3.58 41.24 -26.47
C MET A 51 -3.17 39.80 -26.72
N THR A 52 -3.51 39.27 -27.90
CA THR A 52 -3.15 37.90 -28.31
C THR A 52 -1.62 37.74 -28.40
N GLU A 53 -0.92 38.71 -28.97
CA GLU A 53 0.55 38.69 -29.04
C GLU A 53 1.17 38.76 -27.64
N THR A 54 0.64 39.63 -26.77
CA THR A 54 1.10 39.80 -25.39
C THR A 54 0.90 38.52 -24.58
N TRP A 55 -0.28 37.90 -24.67
CA TRP A 55 -0.60 36.62 -24.04
C TRP A 55 0.33 35.50 -24.52
N ARG A 56 0.45 35.31 -25.84
CA ARG A 56 1.33 34.28 -26.42
C ARG A 56 2.78 34.45 -25.98
N SER A 57 3.27 35.69 -25.95
CA SER A 57 4.62 35.99 -25.46
C SER A 57 4.75 35.67 -23.97
N ALA A 58 3.75 35.98 -23.14
CA ALA A 58 3.79 35.70 -21.71
C ALA A 58 3.85 34.19 -21.46
N MET A 59 2.92 33.43 -22.05
CA MET A 59 2.81 31.97 -21.84
C MET A 59 4.04 31.19 -22.30
N THR A 60 4.79 31.70 -23.29
CA THR A 60 6.00 31.05 -23.82
C THR A 60 7.30 31.52 -23.15
N SER A 61 7.25 32.49 -22.25
CA SER A 61 8.44 33.13 -21.66
C SER A 61 8.93 32.52 -20.34
N GLU A 62 8.13 31.64 -19.72
CA GLU A 62 8.36 31.19 -18.33
C GLU A 62 9.02 29.81 -18.20
N GLY A 63 9.59 29.26 -19.28
CA GLY A 63 10.36 28.00 -19.23
C GLY A 63 9.50 26.74 -19.08
N VAL A 64 8.21 26.86 -18.80
CA VAL A 64 7.22 25.79 -18.92
C VAL A 64 6.84 25.64 -20.40
N GLU A 65 6.97 24.44 -20.94
CA GLU A 65 6.56 24.17 -22.32
C GLU A 65 5.02 24.21 -22.41
N VAL A 66 4.51 24.91 -23.43
CA VAL A 66 3.07 25.11 -23.62
C VAL A 66 2.68 24.85 -25.07
N ALA A 67 1.60 24.12 -25.27
CA ALA A 67 0.96 23.95 -26.58
C ALA A 67 -0.09 25.06 -26.75
N ILE A 68 0.10 25.89 -27.77
CA ILE A 68 -0.85 26.93 -28.18
C ILE A 68 -1.16 26.72 -29.67
N PRO A 69 -2.41 26.35 -30.03
CA PRO A 69 -2.82 26.26 -31.42
C PRO A 69 -2.61 27.57 -32.20
N GLU A 70 -2.38 27.47 -33.52
CA GLU A 70 -2.18 28.65 -34.37
C GLU A 70 -3.41 29.57 -34.43
N ASP A 71 -4.60 28.98 -34.31
CA ASP A 71 -5.90 29.65 -34.27
C ASP A 71 -6.32 30.09 -32.86
N ALA A 72 -5.59 29.69 -31.82
CA ALA A 72 -5.84 30.17 -30.46
C ALA A 72 -5.63 31.69 -30.36
N GLY A 73 -6.36 32.34 -29.47
CA GLY A 73 -6.35 33.78 -29.39
C GLY A 73 -7.03 34.30 -28.15
N CYS A 74 -7.14 35.62 -28.10
CA CYS A 74 -7.86 36.31 -27.05
C CYS A 74 -9.24 36.75 -27.56
N TYR A 75 -10.25 36.57 -26.71
CA TYR A 75 -11.66 36.77 -27.00
C TYR A 75 -12.26 37.75 -26.00
N LEU A 76 -13.11 38.65 -26.50
CA LEU A 76 -13.91 39.53 -25.66
C LEU A 76 -15.15 38.78 -25.19
N GLN A 77 -15.47 38.92 -23.91
CA GLN A 77 -16.65 38.30 -23.32
C GLN A 77 -17.85 39.26 -23.46
N VAL A 78 -18.75 38.99 -24.41
CA VAL A 78 -19.86 39.91 -24.75
C VAL A 78 -21.20 39.40 -24.20
N ALA A 79 -21.86 40.22 -23.39
CA ALA A 79 -23.19 39.98 -22.83
C ALA A 79 -24.25 40.84 -23.56
N ASP A 80 -25.49 40.34 -23.63
CA ASP A 80 -26.62 41.03 -24.27
C ASP A 80 -26.34 41.54 -25.69
N ASP A 81 -25.48 40.85 -26.44
CA ASP A 81 -25.01 41.19 -27.79
C ASP A 81 -24.25 42.53 -27.95
N GLU A 82 -24.07 43.31 -26.87
CA GLU A 82 -23.47 44.66 -26.93
C GLU A 82 -22.50 45.00 -25.79
N LEU A 83 -22.56 44.33 -24.65
CA LEU A 83 -21.79 44.70 -23.44
C LEU A 83 -20.52 43.86 -23.32
N VAL A 84 -19.36 44.50 -23.45
CA VAL A 84 -18.06 43.85 -23.24
C VAL A 84 -17.73 43.82 -21.76
N GLY A 85 -17.44 42.63 -21.24
CA GLY A 85 -17.02 42.39 -19.86
C GLY A 85 -15.65 42.99 -19.52
N GLU A 86 -15.33 43.02 -18.23
CA GLU A 86 -14.10 43.60 -17.69
C GLU A 86 -12.87 42.69 -17.82
N GLU A 87 -13.06 41.45 -18.26
CA GLU A 87 -11.99 40.46 -18.45
C GLU A 87 -12.04 39.92 -19.86
N LEU A 88 -10.88 39.74 -20.46
CA LEU A 88 -10.76 38.95 -21.69
C LEU A 88 -10.46 37.49 -21.34
N LEU A 89 -10.77 36.60 -22.29
CA LEU A 89 -10.47 35.18 -22.19
C LEU A 89 -9.46 34.81 -23.29
N CYS A 90 -8.33 34.20 -22.96
CA CYS A 90 -7.36 33.71 -23.95
C CYS A 90 -7.17 32.21 -23.86
N GLY A 91 -7.04 31.58 -25.03
CA GLY A 91 -6.89 30.14 -25.19
C GLY A 91 -7.40 29.66 -26.54
N PRO A 92 -7.63 28.35 -26.72
CA PRO A 92 -7.25 27.30 -25.76
C PRO A 92 -5.74 27.09 -25.71
N MET A 93 -5.24 26.51 -24.62
CA MET A 93 -3.83 26.08 -24.48
C MET A 93 -3.71 24.89 -23.54
N ALA A 94 -2.56 24.24 -23.53
CA ALA A 94 -2.22 23.21 -22.54
C ALA A 94 -0.75 23.32 -22.14
N PHE A 95 -0.47 23.47 -20.84
CA PHE A 95 0.89 23.34 -20.34
C PHE A 95 1.33 21.87 -20.39
N MET A 96 2.64 21.65 -20.46
CA MET A 96 3.22 20.33 -20.26
C MET A 96 2.68 19.75 -18.95
N GLY A 97 2.07 18.58 -19.07
CA GLY A 97 1.49 17.88 -17.94
C GLY A 97 0.11 18.31 -17.46
N ALA A 98 -0.56 19.22 -18.16
CA ALA A 98 -1.96 19.51 -17.89
C ALA A 98 -2.86 18.32 -18.28
N GLU A 99 -3.76 17.91 -17.39
CA GLU A 99 -4.75 16.84 -17.67
C GLU A 99 -5.84 17.27 -18.67
N ALA A 100 -6.01 18.58 -18.84
CA ALA A 100 -7.05 19.15 -19.66
C ALA A 100 -6.60 20.46 -20.31
N THR A 101 -7.32 20.85 -21.36
CA THR A 101 -7.20 22.17 -21.97
C THR A 101 -7.58 23.27 -20.99
N GLN A 102 -6.81 24.36 -21.03
CA GLN A 102 -6.93 25.48 -20.13
C GLN A 102 -7.17 26.78 -20.88
N TRP A 103 -7.75 27.72 -20.14
CA TRP A 103 -8.01 29.08 -20.56
C TRP A 103 -7.51 30.02 -19.46
N VAL A 104 -7.05 31.19 -19.86
CA VAL A 104 -6.64 32.24 -18.92
C VAL A 104 -7.48 33.49 -19.11
N VAL A 105 -7.64 34.23 -18.02
CA VAL A 105 -8.30 35.53 -18.03
C VAL A 105 -7.31 36.61 -17.65
N ALA A 106 -7.53 37.81 -18.18
CA ALA A 106 -6.82 39.00 -17.75
C ALA A 106 -7.77 40.21 -17.74
N PRO A 107 -7.56 41.15 -16.80
CA PRO A 107 -8.37 42.36 -16.71
C PRO A 107 -8.14 43.29 -17.91
N LEU A 108 -9.23 43.89 -18.38
CA LEU A 108 -9.26 44.88 -19.43
C LEU A 108 -9.36 46.30 -18.85
N SER A 109 -8.58 47.21 -19.42
CA SER A 109 -8.59 48.62 -19.12
C SER A 109 -9.04 49.43 -20.34
N ALA A 110 -9.64 50.62 -20.11
CA ALA A 110 -10.09 51.52 -21.16
C ALA A 110 -9.11 52.69 -21.35
N MET A 111 -8.55 52.82 -22.55
CA MET A 111 -7.80 54.01 -22.96
C MET A 111 -8.71 54.96 -23.75
N GLN A 112 -8.89 56.18 -23.25
CA GLN A 112 -9.77 57.16 -23.89
C GLN A 112 -9.21 57.65 -25.24
N THR A 113 -10.04 57.59 -26.28
CA THR A 113 -9.74 58.13 -27.61
C THR A 113 -10.29 59.56 -27.77
N LYS A 114 -9.99 60.22 -28.90
CA LYS A 114 -10.41 61.61 -29.15
C LYS A 114 -11.93 61.78 -29.37
N ASP A 115 -12.64 60.71 -29.72
CA ASP A 115 -14.03 60.75 -30.18
C ASP A 115 -15.03 60.21 -29.13
N ASP A 116 -14.66 60.25 -27.85
CA ASP A 116 -15.42 59.69 -26.70
C ASP A 116 -15.66 58.16 -26.75
N SER A 117 -15.04 57.47 -27.71
CA SER A 117 -14.84 56.01 -27.71
C SER A 117 -13.63 55.61 -26.86
N VAL A 118 -13.53 54.31 -26.56
CA VAL A 118 -12.41 53.72 -25.83
C VAL A 118 -11.73 52.64 -26.65
N ARG A 119 -10.41 52.56 -26.54
CA ARG A 119 -9.61 51.43 -27.01
C ARG A 119 -9.33 50.53 -25.81
N LEU A 120 -9.49 49.23 -25.97
CA LEU A 120 -9.19 48.27 -24.92
C LEU A 120 -7.68 48.04 -24.85
N VAL A 121 -7.14 48.02 -23.64
CA VAL A 121 -5.72 47.77 -23.36
C VAL A 121 -5.59 46.85 -22.15
N LEU A 122 -4.44 46.18 -22.05
CA LEU A 122 -4.01 45.50 -20.83
C LEU A 122 -3.28 46.48 -19.93
N ASP A 123 -3.14 46.13 -18.66
CA ASP A 123 -2.20 46.78 -17.76
C ASP A 123 -0.75 46.54 -18.24
N GLU A 124 0.22 47.35 -17.78
CA GLU A 124 1.64 47.23 -18.22
C GLU A 124 2.23 45.85 -17.90
N GLU A 125 1.79 45.23 -16.80
CA GLU A 125 2.12 43.86 -16.40
C GLU A 125 0.81 43.11 -16.14
N PRO A 126 0.17 42.54 -17.18
CA PRO A 126 -1.12 41.86 -17.01
C PRO A 126 -0.95 40.61 -16.14
N ALA A 127 -1.80 40.47 -15.14
CA ALA A 127 -1.95 39.22 -14.41
C ALA A 127 -2.78 38.24 -15.27
N TRP A 128 -2.16 37.12 -15.64
CA TRP A 128 -2.82 36.03 -16.37
C TRP A 128 -3.19 34.94 -15.37
N ASP A 129 -4.47 34.81 -15.06
CA ASP A 129 -4.97 33.81 -14.11
C ASP A 129 -5.69 32.70 -14.87
N LEU A 130 -5.59 31.46 -14.39
CA LEU A 130 -6.45 30.36 -14.89
C LEU A 130 -7.92 30.74 -14.68
N GLY A 131 -8.71 30.65 -15.74
CA GLY A 131 -10.10 31.11 -15.74
C GLY A 131 -10.98 30.37 -16.74
N THR A 132 -12.26 30.66 -16.70
CA THR A 132 -13.26 30.10 -17.63
C THR A 132 -14.12 31.22 -18.19
N ALA A 133 -14.79 30.95 -19.31
CA ALA A 133 -15.75 31.88 -19.88
C ALA A 133 -16.85 32.23 -18.85
N ASN A 134 -17.17 33.51 -18.72
CA ASN A 134 -18.25 33.98 -17.87
C ASN A 134 -19.58 33.43 -18.41
N PRO A 135 -20.38 32.74 -17.57
CA PRO A 135 -21.59 32.04 -18.01
C PRO A 135 -22.69 32.94 -18.55
N ASN A 136 -22.60 34.26 -18.37
CA ASN A 136 -23.58 35.24 -18.86
C ASN A 136 -23.10 36.02 -20.09
N SER A 137 -22.00 35.60 -20.72
CA SER A 137 -21.44 36.23 -21.91
C SER A 137 -20.94 35.19 -22.90
N VAL A 138 -20.78 35.60 -24.15
CA VAL A 138 -20.22 34.78 -25.21
C VAL A 138 -18.82 35.29 -25.54
N PRO A 139 -17.76 34.46 -25.41
CA PRO A 139 -16.42 34.84 -25.86
C PRO A 139 -16.37 34.90 -27.39
N VAL A 140 -16.04 36.07 -27.93
CA VAL A 140 -16.02 36.34 -29.38
C VAL A 140 -14.78 37.12 -29.80
N ASP A 141 -14.31 36.85 -31.02
CA ASP A 141 -13.20 37.58 -31.64
C ASP A 141 -13.65 38.92 -32.26
N ALA A 142 -12.74 39.65 -32.92
CA ALA A 142 -13.04 40.92 -33.57
C ALA A 142 -13.96 40.78 -34.81
N GLU A 143 -14.13 39.58 -35.34
CA GLU A 143 -15.02 39.24 -36.45
C GLU A 143 -16.38 38.72 -35.97
N GLY A 144 -16.60 38.65 -34.65
CA GLY A 144 -17.82 38.12 -34.05
C GLY A 144 -17.92 36.59 -34.08
N THR A 145 -16.82 35.89 -34.32
CA THR A 145 -16.72 34.43 -34.25
C THR A 145 -16.62 34.01 -32.79
N GLU A 146 -17.46 33.07 -32.37
CA GLU A 146 -17.42 32.51 -31.01
C GLU A 146 -16.19 31.62 -30.81
N ALA A 147 -15.60 31.68 -29.62
CA ALA A 147 -14.52 30.78 -29.24
C ALA A 147 -15.02 29.33 -29.15
N ASP A 148 -14.25 28.38 -29.68
CA ASP A 148 -14.52 26.95 -29.46
C ASP A 148 -14.01 26.52 -28.08
N LEU A 149 -14.88 26.66 -27.07
CA LEU A 149 -14.57 26.29 -25.68
C LEU A 149 -14.43 24.77 -25.48
N GLU A 150 -14.84 23.95 -26.46
CA GLU A 150 -14.74 22.48 -26.41
C GLU A 150 -13.48 21.96 -27.13
N GLN A 151 -12.72 22.85 -27.79
CA GLN A 151 -11.47 22.48 -28.46
C GLN A 151 -10.48 21.86 -27.47
N GLN A 152 -10.07 20.62 -27.75
CA GLN A 152 -9.03 19.94 -26.96
C GLN A 152 -7.65 20.22 -27.56
N VAL A 153 -6.75 20.66 -26.68
CA VAL A 153 -5.32 20.84 -26.94
C VAL A 153 -4.56 19.76 -26.21
N GLU A 154 -3.81 18.96 -26.96
CA GLU A 154 -2.94 17.93 -26.41
C GLU A 154 -1.72 18.62 -25.76
N PRO A 155 -1.42 18.35 -24.48
CA PRO A 155 -0.28 18.96 -23.79
C PRO A 155 1.04 18.52 -24.44
N PRO A 156 2.08 19.37 -24.41
CA PRO A 156 3.43 18.95 -24.77
C PRO A 156 3.85 17.70 -23.97
N SER A 157 4.54 16.77 -24.62
CA SER A 157 5.03 15.56 -23.96
C SER A 157 6.25 15.88 -23.09
N ALA A 158 6.22 15.46 -21.83
CA ALA A 158 7.39 15.54 -20.96
C ALA A 158 8.54 14.68 -21.50
N PRO A 159 9.82 15.06 -21.25
CA PRO A 159 10.97 14.22 -21.56
C PRO A 159 10.80 12.82 -20.92
N PRO A 160 11.01 11.72 -21.67
CA PRO A 160 10.81 10.38 -21.14
C PRO A 160 11.91 10.01 -20.16
N ALA A 161 11.55 9.30 -19.09
CA ALA A 161 12.49 8.65 -18.18
C ALA A 161 13.29 7.55 -18.87
N GLU A 162 14.49 7.27 -18.36
CA GLU A 162 15.22 6.05 -18.71
C GLU A 162 14.60 4.84 -17.99
N MET A 163 14.57 3.68 -18.64
CA MET A 163 14.06 2.44 -18.02
C MET A 163 14.84 2.11 -16.74
N GLY A 164 14.12 1.79 -15.66
CA GLY A 164 14.68 1.54 -14.33
C GLY A 164 15.11 2.81 -13.58
N GLN A 165 14.93 4.00 -14.16
CA GLN A 165 15.21 5.25 -13.47
C GLN A 165 14.22 5.45 -12.32
N ALA A 166 14.74 5.68 -11.12
CA ALA A 166 13.96 6.12 -9.97
C ALA A 166 13.97 7.65 -9.89
N ILE A 167 12.79 8.25 -9.81
CA ILE A 167 12.54 9.69 -9.73
C ILE A 167 11.96 9.97 -8.34
N PRO A 168 12.70 10.65 -7.44
CA PRO A 168 12.21 10.97 -6.11
C PRO A 168 10.96 11.86 -6.20
N LEU A 169 9.96 11.57 -5.37
CA LEU A 169 8.74 12.37 -5.27
C LEU A 169 8.71 13.14 -3.95
N GLU A 170 8.25 14.39 -3.99
CA GLU A 170 8.01 15.13 -2.74
C GLU A 170 6.67 14.68 -2.12
N ILE A 171 6.67 14.50 -0.79
CA ILE A 171 5.55 13.90 -0.04
C ILE A 171 4.23 14.69 -0.21
N GLU A 172 4.31 15.98 -0.56
CA GLU A 172 3.16 16.86 -0.78
C GLU A 172 2.44 16.59 -2.12
N GLU A 173 3.07 15.91 -3.08
CA GLU A 173 2.53 15.59 -4.42
C GLU A 173 1.71 14.29 -4.45
N ILE A 174 1.60 13.61 -3.31
CA ILE A 174 0.99 12.30 -3.20
C ILE A 174 -0.47 12.46 -2.73
N GLU A 175 -1.43 12.27 -3.65
CA GLU A 175 -2.83 12.09 -3.26
C GLU A 175 -2.92 10.92 -2.26
N ALA A 176 -3.70 11.12 -1.19
CA ALA A 176 -3.75 10.25 -0.02
C ALA A 176 -3.71 8.77 -0.41
N ALA A 177 -2.54 8.16 -0.20
CA ALA A 177 -2.32 6.76 -0.49
C ALA A 177 -3.40 5.88 0.14
N GLU A 178 -3.75 4.78 -0.53
CA GLU A 178 -4.44 3.68 0.14
C GLU A 178 -3.66 3.26 1.39
N GLU A 179 -4.34 2.69 2.39
CA GLU A 179 -3.66 2.19 3.59
C GLU A 179 -2.50 1.28 3.17
N PRO A 180 -1.26 1.55 3.63
CA PRO A 180 -0.12 0.74 3.22
C PRO A 180 -0.35 -0.70 3.67
N TYR A 181 -0.06 -1.66 2.80
CA TYR A 181 -0.07 -3.06 3.22
C TYR A 181 1.28 -3.43 3.83
N GLU A 182 1.23 -4.31 4.82
CA GLU A 182 2.39 -4.74 5.58
C GLU A 182 2.87 -6.11 5.10
N LEU A 183 4.15 -6.19 4.78
CA LEU A 183 4.86 -7.43 4.47
C LEU A 183 5.80 -7.73 5.62
N VAL A 184 5.59 -8.86 6.27
CA VAL A 184 6.43 -9.29 7.40
C VAL A 184 7.45 -10.33 6.93
N THR A 185 8.72 -10.06 7.24
CA THR A 185 9.82 -11.02 7.14
C THR A 185 10.33 -11.40 8.54
N VAL A 186 11.26 -12.33 8.60
CA VAL A 186 11.91 -12.73 9.86
C VAL A 186 12.55 -11.51 10.55
N ASP A 187 13.24 -10.67 9.79
CA ASP A 187 14.09 -9.59 10.30
C ASP A 187 13.44 -8.20 10.28
N ALA A 188 12.32 -8.01 9.59
CA ALA A 188 11.66 -6.71 9.46
C ALA A 188 10.18 -6.80 9.11
N THR A 189 9.48 -5.69 9.30
CA THR A 189 8.21 -5.40 8.66
C THR A 189 8.43 -4.31 7.62
N TYR A 190 7.95 -4.53 6.40
CA TYR A 190 7.93 -3.58 5.31
C TYR A 190 6.53 -2.99 5.20
N SER A 191 6.41 -1.66 5.18
CA SER A 191 5.16 -0.99 4.82
C SER A 191 5.31 -0.47 3.40
N ILE A 192 4.47 -0.98 2.51
CA ILE A 192 4.49 -0.68 1.08
C ILE A 192 3.29 0.19 0.75
N THR A 193 3.57 1.33 0.13
CA THR A 193 2.57 2.30 -0.31
C THR A 193 2.61 2.36 -1.83
N THR A 194 1.57 1.86 -2.48
CA THR A 194 1.38 2.01 -3.93
C THR A 194 0.53 3.23 -4.19
N LEU A 195 0.99 4.12 -5.08
CA LEU A 195 0.25 5.33 -5.44
C LEU A 195 -0.31 5.25 -6.88
N GLY A 196 0.05 4.18 -7.61
CA GLY A 196 -0.52 3.82 -8.91
C GLY A 196 0.44 4.01 -10.08
N VAL A 197 -0.12 3.83 -11.28
CA VAL A 197 0.58 4.03 -12.56
C VAL A 197 0.23 5.42 -13.07
N VAL A 198 1.24 6.25 -13.30
CA VAL A 198 1.08 7.62 -13.75
C VAL A 198 1.79 7.84 -15.10
N PRO A 199 1.26 8.71 -15.97
CA PRO A 199 1.90 8.99 -17.27
C PRO A 199 3.14 9.88 -17.15
N GLN A 200 3.29 10.61 -16.03
CA GLN A 200 4.38 11.55 -15.76
C GLN A 200 4.43 11.88 -14.26
N VAL A 201 5.57 12.41 -13.80
CA VAL A 201 5.78 12.91 -12.42
C VAL A 201 6.66 14.16 -12.40
N GLY A 202 6.74 14.80 -11.23
CA GLY A 202 7.59 15.97 -10.99
C GLY A 202 6.87 17.30 -11.25
N PRO A 203 7.54 18.42 -10.94
CA PRO A 203 6.93 19.75 -11.03
C PRO A 203 6.71 20.17 -12.49
N ALA A 204 5.73 21.05 -12.73
CA ALA A 204 5.41 21.54 -14.08
C ALA A 204 6.60 22.19 -14.84
N THR A 205 7.62 22.65 -14.11
CA THR A 205 8.83 23.24 -14.69
C THR A 205 9.89 22.23 -15.09
N ASP A 206 9.84 21.00 -14.57
CA ASP A 206 10.79 19.92 -14.87
C ASP A 206 10.10 18.54 -14.75
N PRO A 207 9.03 18.29 -15.53
CA PRO A 207 8.30 17.04 -15.44
C PRO A 207 9.06 15.94 -16.17
N VAL A 208 8.86 14.70 -15.73
CA VAL A 208 9.43 13.50 -16.33
C VAL A 208 8.29 12.58 -16.75
N GLY A 209 8.25 12.23 -18.03
CA GLY A 209 7.24 11.36 -18.61
C GLY A 209 7.62 9.88 -18.55
N ALA A 210 6.64 9.02 -18.79
CA ALA A 210 6.87 7.59 -18.94
C ALA A 210 7.86 7.26 -20.08
N PRO A 211 8.64 6.17 -19.94
CA PRO A 211 9.53 5.70 -21.01
C PRO A 211 8.73 5.24 -22.24
N GLU A 212 9.37 5.21 -23.41
CA GLU A 212 8.74 4.70 -24.63
C GLU A 212 8.35 3.22 -24.46
N GLY A 213 7.06 2.91 -24.62
CA GLY A 213 6.54 1.54 -24.45
C GLY A 213 6.41 1.08 -22.99
N GLY A 214 6.55 1.98 -22.03
CA GLY A 214 6.47 1.69 -20.60
C GLY A 214 5.63 2.68 -19.81
N SER A 215 5.78 2.64 -18.50
CA SER A 215 4.98 3.41 -17.55
C SER A 215 5.81 3.86 -16.34
N LEU A 216 5.28 4.79 -15.53
CA LEU A 216 5.86 5.15 -14.24
C LEU A 216 5.00 4.56 -13.13
N ILE A 217 5.61 3.71 -12.31
CA ILE A 217 4.98 3.16 -11.11
C ILE A 217 5.45 3.97 -9.92
N THR A 218 4.50 4.45 -9.13
CA THR A 218 4.78 5.20 -7.91
C THR A 218 4.70 4.30 -6.69
N VAL A 219 5.83 4.15 -5.99
CA VAL A 219 5.98 3.22 -4.87
C VAL A 219 6.78 3.85 -3.73
N GLY A 220 6.30 3.67 -2.50
CA GLY A 220 7.02 3.95 -1.27
C GLY A 220 7.25 2.66 -0.50
N VAL A 221 8.49 2.41 -0.10
CA VAL A 221 8.83 1.25 0.74
C VAL A 221 9.54 1.74 1.98
N SER A 222 8.96 1.46 3.14
CA SER A 222 9.61 1.70 4.42
C SER A 222 9.88 0.38 5.12
N ARG A 223 11.01 0.29 5.84
CA ARG A 223 11.46 -0.93 6.52
C ARG A 223 11.67 -0.67 8.00
N GLN A 224 10.97 -1.43 8.84
CA GLN A 224 11.16 -1.45 10.28
C GLN A 224 11.76 -2.78 10.72
N GLY A 225 13.02 -2.77 11.16
CA GLY A 225 13.69 -3.98 11.66
C GLY A 225 13.09 -4.50 12.98
N HIS A 226 12.99 -5.81 13.12
CA HIS A 226 12.64 -6.48 14.37
C HIS A 226 13.81 -6.43 15.37
N GLN A 227 13.52 -6.53 16.67
CA GLN A 227 14.58 -6.66 17.69
C GLN A 227 15.04 -8.12 17.80
N GLY A 228 16.33 -8.33 18.11
CA GLY A 228 16.88 -9.68 18.27
C GLY A 228 17.05 -10.43 16.95
N VAL A 229 17.34 -9.71 15.86
CA VAL A 229 17.47 -10.27 14.51
C VAL A 229 18.49 -11.42 14.48
N PRO A 230 18.19 -12.55 13.80
CA PRO A 230 19.14 -13.64 13.56
C PRO A 230 20.41 -13.18 12.82
N THR A 231 21.46 -14.01 12.80
CA THR A 231 22.73 -13.65 12.15
C THR A 231 22.69 -13.64 10.62
N SER A 232 21.58 -14.07 10.01
CA SER A 232 21.36 -14.06 8.57
C SER A 232 21.41 -12.65 7.96
N PRO A 233 21.69 -12.51 6.65
CA PRO A 233 21.63 -11.23 5.96
C PRO A 233 20.25 -10.57 6.12
N THR A 234 20.24 -9.24 6.20
CA THR A 234 18.99 -8.48 6.21
C THR A 234 18.25 -8.64 4.89
N SER A 235 16.94 -8.83 4.94
CA SER A 235 16.09 -8.81 3.76
C SER A 235 16.22 -7.47 3.02
N LYS A 236 15.98 -7.51 1.71
CA LYS A 236 15.91 -6.33 0.84
C LYS A 236 14.66 -6.46 -0.03
N ALA A 237 13.92 -5.36 -0.16
CA ALA A 237 12.82 -5.26 -1.10
C ALA A 237 13.35 -4.82 -2.47
N VAL A 238 12.86 -5.47 -3.52
CA VAL A 238 13.10 -5.11 -4.93
C VAL A 238 11.75 -5.06 -5.64
N LEU A 239 11.63 -4.18 -6.63
CA LEU A 239 10.49 -4.14 -7.52
C LEU A 239 10.80 -5.04 -8.71
N THR A 240 9.88 -5.93 -9.06
CA THR A 240 10.01 -6.79 -10.23
C THR A 240 8.87 -6.48 -11.20
N VAL A 241 9.22 -6.19 -12.46
CA VAL A 241 8.24 -5.96 -13.54
C VAL A 241 8.70 -6.75 -14.77
N GLY A 242 7.82 -7.56 -15.38
CA GLY A 242 8.20 -8.41 -16.51
C GLY A 242 9.32 -9.43 -16.21
N GLY A 243 9.64 -9.68 -14.92
CA GLY A 243 10.74 -10.53 -14.48
C GLY A 243 12.11 -9.83 -14.36
N GLU A 244 12.19 -8.52 -14.54
CA GLU A 244 13.40 -7.72 -14.28
C GLU A 244 13.35 -7.11 -12.88
N GLU A 245 14.45 -7.22 -12.12
CA GLU A 245 14.58 -6.67 -10.77
C GLU A 245 15.11 -5.24 -10.80
N ILE A 246 14.43 -4.34 -10.09
CA ILE A 246 14.75 -2.93 -9.96
C ILE A 246 14.87 -2.60 -8.47
N ASP A 247 15.98 -1.96 -8.10
CA ASP A 247 16.19 -1.50 -6.73
C ASP A 247 15.21 -0.38 -6.38
N VAL A 248 14.46 -0.58 -5.29
CA VAL A 248 13.54 0.45 -4.76
C VAL A 248 14.30 1.33 -3.77
N PRO A 249 14.35 2.66 -3.97
CA PRO A 249 14.91 3.57 -2.99
C PRO A 249 14.12 3.54 -1.67
N GLU A 250 14.77 3.93 -0.56
CA GLU A 250 14.09 4.07 0.75
C GLU A 250 13.11 5.25 0.78
N GLU A 251 13.21 6.18 -0.18
CA GLU A 251 12.33 7.32 -0.34
C GLU A 251 11.25 7.02 -1.37
N THR A 252 10.05 7.62 -1.20
CA THR A 252 8.97 7.44 -2.17
C THR A 252 9.41 7.96 -3.54
N SER A 253 9.28 7.11 -4.56
CA SER A 253 9.80 7.37 -5.89
C SER A 253 8.83 6.88 -6.96
N ALA A 254 8.87 7.50 -8.12
CA ALA A 254 8.35 6.93 -9.35
C ALA A 254 9.45 6.14 -10.05
N ILE A 255 9.15 4.93 -10.49
CA ILE A 255 10.09 4.05 -11.18
C ILE A 255 9.59 3.82 -12.60
N ALA A 256 10.44 4.08 -13.58
CA ALA A 256 10.15 3.81 -14.98
C ALA A 256 10.29 2.32 -15.30
N VAL A 257 9.23 1.69 -15.80
CA VAL A 257 9.14 0.24 -16.03
C VAL A 257 8.63 -0.09 -17.42
N GLU A 258 8.85 -1.33 -17.87
CA GLU A 258 8.34 -1.81 -19.16
C GLU A 258 6.85 -2.11 -19.08
N GLY A 259 6.11 -1.86 -20.16
CA GLY A 259 4.69 -2.15 -20.22
C GLY A 259 3.82 -1.23 -19.37
N ASP A 260 2.61 -1.70 -19.05
CA ASP A 260 1.59 -0.92 -18.33
C ASP A 260 1.76 -0.96 -16.80
N GLY A 261 2.75 -1.70 -16.30
CA GLY A 261 3.05 -1.82 -14.88
C GLY A 261 2.03 -2.66 -14.09
N SER A 262 1.06 -3.28 -14.76
CA SER A 262 0.02 -4.07 -14.09
C SER A 262 0.51 -5.39 -13.50
N ASP A 263 1.64 -5.90 -13.97
CA ASP A 263 2.30 -7.12 -13.50
C ASP A 263 3.41 -6.85 -12.47
N ALA A 264 3.49 -5.61 -11.95
CA ALA A 264 4.52 -5.23 -11.01
C ALA A 264 4.31 -5.89 -9.63
N VAL A 265 5.39 -6.47 -9.11
CA VAL A 265 5.42 -7.10 -7.79
C VAL A 265 6.56 -6.54 -6.94
N ILE A 266 6.34 -6.43 -5.63
CA ILE A 266 7.44 -6.24 -4.67
C ILE A 266 7.89 -7.62 -4.20
N ALA A 267 9.16 -7.93 -4.44
CA ALA A 267 9.80 -9.15 -4.00
C ALA A 267 10.72 -8.85 -2.81
N VAL A 268 10.62 -9.68 -1.76
CA VAL A 268 11.51 -9.62 -0.60
C VAL A 268 12.11 -10.99 -0.36
N ASP A 269 13.42 -11.11 -0.58
CA ASP A 269 14.16 -12.33 -0.31
C ASP A 269 14.68 -12.37 1.13
N TYR A 270 14.49 -13.52 1.78
CA TYR A 270 15.12 -13.82 3.06
C TYR A 270 15.45 -15.31 3.18
N ASP A 271 16.74 -15.61 3.32
CA ASP A 271 17.26 -16.96 3.55
C ASP A 271 16.71 -18.01 2.55
N GLY A 272 16.66 -17.65 1.27
CA GLY A 272 16.23 -18.51 0.18
C GLY A 272 14.72 -18.63 -0.02
N ASN A 273 13.91 -17.86 0.72
CA ASN A 273 12.48 -17.67 0.46
C ASN A 273 12.25 -16.25 -0.07
N THR A 274 11.71 -16.16 -1.28
CA THR A 274 11.33 -14.89 -1.91
C THR A 274 9.82 -14.72 -1.80
N GLN A 275 9.37 -13.75 -1.01
CA GLN A 275 7.95 -13.38 -0.92
C GLN A 275 7.64 -12.34 -2.00
N GLU A 276 6.67 -12.61 -2.86
CA GLU A 276 6.26 -11.72 -3.96
C GLU A 276 4.83 -11.24 -3.73
N TYR A 277 4.65 -9.92 -3.68
CA TYR A 277 3.35 -9.28 -3.49
C TYR A 277 3.01 -8.45 -4.71
N GLU A 278 1.82 -8.65 -5.27
CA GLU A 278 1.32 -7.84 -6.37
C GLU A 278 1.08 -6.41 -5.90
N LEU A 279 1.70 -5.45 -6.57
CA LEU A 279 1.70 -4.06 -6.14
C LEU A 279 0.30 -3.42 -6.22
N ALA A 280 -0.53 -3.90 -7.15
CA ALA A 280 -1.89 -3.41 -7.40
C ALA A 280 -2.92 -3.86 -6.36
N THR A 281 -2.71 -5.02 -5.71
CA THR A 281 -3.68 -5.64 -4.80
C THR A 281 -3.15 -5.83 -3.39
N GLY A 282 -1.83 -5.80 -3.21
CA GLY A 282 -1.17 -6.19 -1.97
C GLY A 282 -1.30 -7.69 -1.67
N GLU A 283 -1.75 -8.51 -2.62
CA GLU A 283 -1.88 -9.96 -2.42
C GLU A 283 -0.54 -10.67 -2.61
N LEU A 284 -0.26 -11.65 -1.74
CA LEU A 284 0.89 -12.54 -1.90
C LEU A 284 0.64 -13.47 -3.10
N VAL A 285 1.46 -13.34 -4.14
CA VAL A 285 1.37 -14.11 -5.39
C VAL A 285 2.48 -15.15 -5.53
N GLY A 286 3.54 -15.03 -4.74
CA GLY A 286 4.69 -15.93 -4.77
C GLY A 286 5.38 -16.08 -3.43
N GLY A 287 5.98 -17.25 -3.21
CA GLY A 287 6.67 -17.60 -1.96
C GLY A 287 5.75 -17.93 -0.81
N ARG A 288 6.28 -17.85 0.40
CA ARG A 288 5.54 -18.14 1.63
C ARG A 288 5.67 -17.00 2.65
N PRO A 289 4.59 -16.61 3.33
CA PRO A 289 4.64 -15.54 4.32
C PRO A 289 5.44 -15.98 5.55
N PHE A 290 6.06 -15.02 6.22
CA PHE A 290 6.59 -15.26 7.56
C PHE A 290 5.45 -15.27 8.58
N SER A 291 5.39 -16.32 9.39
CA SER A 291 4.54 -16.40 10.58
C SER A 291 5.39 -16.66 11.82
N ALA A 292 4.98 -16.04 12.93
CA ALA A 292 5.42 -16.39 14.27
C ALA A 292 4.27 -16.12 15.25
N ARG A 293 3.84 -17.15 15.99
CA ARG A 293 2.68 -17.08 16.87
C ARG A 293 3.02 -17.66 18.23
N GLN A 294 2.70 -16.96 19.30
CA GLN A 294 2.75 -17.50 20.66
C GLN A 294 1.43 -18.19 20.97
N PHE A 295 1.49 -19.27 21.74
CA PHE A 295 0.32 -20.04 22.15
C PHE A 295 0.17 -20.03 23.67
N GLU A 296 -1.07 -19.89 24.15
CA GLU A 296 -1.40 -19.92 25.57
C GLU A 296 -2.35 -21.08 25.89
N PRO A 297 -2.15 -21.76 27.05
CA PRO A 297 -3.05 -22.82 27.48
C PRO A 297 -4.40 -22.27 27.96
N VAL A 298 -5.50 -22.85 27.49
CA VAL A 298 -6.86 -22.41 27.87
C VAL A 298 -7.49 -23.23 29.00
N ASN A 299 -7.00 -24.45 29.23
CA ASN A 299 -7.56 -25.42 30.18
C ASN A 299 -6.48 -26.13 31.01
N ALA A 300 -5.36 -25.46 31.30
CA ALA A 300 -4.31 -26.03 32.15
C ALA A 300 -4.86 -26.37 33.55
N PRO A 301 -4.66 -27.60 34.05
CA PRO A 301 -5.19 -28.02 35.33
C PRO A 301 -4.45 -27.38 36.51
N GLU A 302 -5.20 -26.96 37.53
CA GLU A 302 -4.65 -26.59 38.83
C GLU A 302 -4.40 -27.86 39.66
N ARG A 303 -3.12 -28.28 39.75
CA ARG A 303 -2.57 -29.38 40.60
C ARG A 303 -3.43 -30.66 40.67
N GLU A 304 -2.95 -31.74 40.07
CA GLU A 304 -3.60 -33.04 40.21
C GLU A 304 -2.91 -33.93 41.28
N LEU A 305 -3.73 -34.55 42.13
CA LEU A 305 -3.31 -35.55 43.12
C LEU A 305 -3.57 -36.94 42.55
N ILE A 306 -2.52 -37.74 42.38
CA ILE A 306 -2.58 -39.12 41.87
C ILE A 306 -1.90 -40.05 42.89
N GLY A 307 -2.66 -40.95 43.51
CA GLY A 307 -2.11 -41.90 44.49
C GLY A 307 -3.16 -42.81 45.12
N ASP A 308 -2.72 -43.95 45.63
CA ASP A 308 -3.56 -44.84 46.43
C ASP A 308 -3.28 -44.54 47.90
N GLU A 309 -4.04 -43.60 48.47
CA GLU A 309 -3.94 -43.26 49.90
C GLU A 309 -4.10 -44.50 50.79
N SER A 310 -4.77 -45.56 50.32
CA SER A 310 -4.95 -46.79 51.09
C SER A 310 -3.68 -47.64 51.22
N LYS A 311 -2.64 -47.34 50.42
CA LYS A 311 -1.30 -47.96 50.51
C LYS A 311 -0.23 -46.98 51.00
N GLY A 312 -0.62 -45.78 51.42
CA GLY A 312 0.29 -44.77 51.94
C GLY A 312 1.07 -43.98 50.88
N GLU A 313 1.00 -44.32 49.60
CA GLU A 313 1.73 -43.61 48.55
C GLU A 313 0.88 -42.50 47.92
N SER A 314 1.38 -41.26 47.96
CA SER A 314 0.76 -40.12 47.28
C SER A 314 1.75 -39.44 46.32
N ALA A 315 1.24 -38.98 45.19
CA ALA A 315 1.95 -38.08 44.30
C ALA A 315 1.03 -36.89 43.94
N SER A 316 1.57 -35.68 43.96
CA SER A 316 0.92 -34.52 43.35
C SER A 316 1.85 -33.94 42.30
N TYR A 317 1.31 -33.35 41.24
CA TYR A 317 2.16 -32.69 40.26
C TYR A 317 1.52 -31.43 39.70
N ARG A 318 2.36 -30.55 39.17
CA ARG A 318 1.99 -29.36 38.42
C ARG A 318 2.83 -29.28 37.16
N PHE A 319 2.26 -28.75 36.09
CA PHE A 319 2.96 -28.54 34.85
C PHE A 319 2.57 -27.21 34.22
N ARG A 320 3.39 -26.77 33.27
CA ARG A 320 3.21 -25.58 32.47
C ARG A 320 3.64 -25.89 31.04
N LEU A 321 2.88 -25.38 30.09
CA LEU A 321 3.19 -25.41 28.67
C LEU A 321 3.42 -23.97 28.24
N ASP A 322 4.59 -23.70 27.70
CA ASP A 322 4.91 -22.44 27.03
C ASP A 322 5.43 -22.79 25.63
N GLY A 323 4.99 -22.07 24.61
CA GLY A 323 5.45 -22.36 23.27
C GLY A 323 4.83 -21.48 22.21
N GLY A 324 5.35 -21.63 21.01
CA GLY A 324 4.86 -20.92 19.83
C GLY A 324 5.12 -21.72 18.56
N THR A 325 4.61 -21.21 17.46
CA THR A 325 4.99 -21.67 16.13
C THR A 325 5.77 -20.57 15.42
N THR A 326 6.70 -20.97 14.57
CA THR A 326 7.34 -20.06 13.62
C THR A 326 7.56 -20.79 12.32
N SER A 327 7.33 -20.07 11.23
CA SER A 327 7.69 -20.54 9.91
C SER A 327 9.22 -20.76 9.81
N TRP A 328 10.04 -19.87 10.36
CA TRP A 328 11.51 -19.91 10.18
C TRP A 328 12.28 -19.95 11.51
N SER A 329 13.41 -20.67 11.54
CA SER A 329 14.39 -20.63 12.64
C SER A 329 15.84 -20.65 12.15
N GLU A 330 16.76 -20.06 12.91
CA GLU A 330 18.18 -19.94 12.50
C GLU A 330 18.89 -21.30 12.35
N SER A 331 18.54 -22.28 13.17
CA SER A 331 19.20 -23.60 13.16
C SER A 331 18.78 -24.49 11.99
N GLU A 332 17.59 -24.27 11.44
CA GLU A 332 16.92 -25.24 10.55
C GLU A 332 16.24 -24.58 9.33
N GLY A 333 16.29 -23.25 9.21
CA GLY A 333 15.73 -22.49 8.10
C GLY A 333 14.20 -22.47 8.08
N TRP A 334 13.66 -22.27 6.88
CA TRP A 334 12.23 -22.33 6.60
C TRP A 334 11.70 -23.76 6.82
N ALA A 335 10.60 -23.90 7.58
CA ALA A 335 9.81 -25.13 7.68
C ALA A 335 9.35 -25.67 6.30
N ALA A 336 8.71 -26.83 6.24
CA ALA A 336 8.13 -27.32 4.99
C ALA A 336 6.93 -26.47 4.52
N ASP A 337 6.60 -26.53 3.23
CA ASP A 337 5.43 -25.84 2.68
C ASP A 337 4.13 -26.23 3.40
N GLY A 338 3.34 -25.22 3.76
CA GLY A 338 2.09 -25.39 4.54
C GLY A 338 2.31 -25.78 6.01
N LYS A 339 3.54 -25.70 6.53
CA LYS A 339 3.88 -26.02 7.91
C LYS A 339 4.58 -24.86 8.62
N ASP A 340 4.33 -24.75 9.92
CA ASP A 340 5.16 -24.01 10.86
C ASP A 340 5.89 -24.99 11.78
N ARG A 341 7.05 -24.59 12.29
CA ARG A 341 7.72 -25.32 13.37
C ARG A 341 7.21 -24.85 14.71
N MET A 342 6.63 -25.77 15.46
CA MET A 342 6.26 -25.59 16.85
C MET A 342 7.48 -25.77 17.74
N PHE A 343 7.72 -24.81 18.63
CA PHE A 343 8.68 -24.88 19.73
C PHE A 343 7.92 -24.80 21.04
N MET A 344 8.04 -25.81 21.88
CA MET A 344 7.27 -25.88 23.11
C MET A 344 8.07 -26.48 24.24
N ASP A 345 7.95 -25.88 25.42
CA ASP A 345 8.50 -26.37 26.66
C ASP A 345 7.37 -26.87 27.56
N LEU A 346 7.38 -28.18 27.83
CA LEU A 346 6.59 -28.81 28.88
C LEU A 346 7.43 -28.82 30.16
N SER A 347 7.20 -27.85 31.04
CA SER A 347 7.80 -27.80 32.37
C SER A 347 6.91 -28.54 33.35
N PHE A 348 7.47 -29.35 34.25
CA PHE A 348 6.70 -30.04 35.27
C PHE A 348 7.51 -30.32 36.54
N GLU A 349 6.77 -30.55 37.61
CA GLU A 349 7.29 -30.89 38.92
C GLU A 349 6.28 -31.80 39.62
N SER A 350 6.79 -32.84 40.25
CA SER A 350 6.00 -33.73 41.11
C SER A 350 6.49 -33.65 42.54
N ASP A 351 5.60 -33.92 43.49
CA ASP A 351 5.89 -34.18 44.89
C ASP A 351 5.42 -35.61 45.19
N ILE A 352 6.32 -36.46 45.68
CA ILE A 352 6.05 -37.86 45.95
C ILE A 352 6.34 -38.12 47.43
N GLN A 353 5.37 -38.72 48.11
CA GLN A 353 5.45 -38.97 49.54
C GLN A 353 4.91 -40.36 49.88
N PHE A 354 5.51 -40.96 50.90
CA PHE A 354 5.01 -42.16 51.56
C PHE A 354 4.48 -41.79 52.94
N ALA A 355 3.28 -42.24 53.28
CA ALA A 355 2.61 -42.01 54.55
C ALA A 355 2.30 -43.34 55.24
N ASN A 356 2.69 -43.47 56.51
CA ASN A 356 2.31 -44.60 57.34
C ASN A 356 2.05 -44.13 58.78
N ASP A 357 0.94 -44.57 59.38
CA ASP A 357 0.56 -44.30 60.78
C ASP A 357 0.69 -42.83 61.25
N GLY A 358 0.52 -41.86 60.34
CA GLY A 358 0.52 -40.42 60.64
C GLY A 358 1.83 -39.69 60.37
N ASP A 359 2.89 -40.40 59.99
CA ASP A 359 4.17 -39.84 59.54
C ASP A 359 4.27 -39.86 58.00
N THR A 360 4.95 -38.87 57.42
CA THR A 360 5.16 -38.74 55.97
C THR A 360 6.64 -38.62 55.62
N VAL A 361 7.12 -39.45 54.69
CA VAL A 361 8.50 -39.42 54.16
C VAL A 361 8.48 -38.89 52.73
N PRO A 362 9.12 -37.75 52.46
CA PRO A 362 9.23 -37.21 51.11
C PRO A 362 10.33 -37.91 50.30
N TYR A 363 10.06 -38.10 49.00
CA TYR A 363 11.01 -38.66 48.04
C TYR A 363 11.53 -37.53 47.15
N HIS A 364 12.77 -37.12 47.36
CA HIS A 364 13.33 -35.90 46.76
C HIS A 364 14.16 -36.14 45.50
N ASP A 365 14.90 -37.25 45.41
CA ASP A 365 15.70 -37.55 44.23
C ASP A 365 14.82 -38.27 43.19
N LYS A 366 14.55 -37.58 42.08
CA LYS A 366 13.54 -37.96 41.08
C LYS A 366 14.19 -38.06 39.71
N THR A 367 13.94 -39.17 39.03
CA THR A 367 14.27 -39.36 37.61
C THR A 367 12.99 -39.43 36.81
N TYR A 368 12.92 -38.67 35.71
CA TYR A 368 11.76 -38.58 34.84
C TYR A 368 12.03 -39.17 33.46
N SER A 369 11.01 -39.77 32.86
CA SER A 369 11.03 -40.20 31.46
C SER A 369 9.66 -40.02 30.83
N LEU A 370 9.61 -39.48 29.60
CA LEU A 370 8.37 -39.30 28.85
C LEU A 370 7.92 -40.66 28.31
N ALA A 371 6.80 -41.16 28.81
CA ALA A 371 6.27 -42.48 28.46
C ALA A 371 5.40 -42.43 27.20
N SER A 372 4.57 -41.39 27.07
CA SER A 372 3.80 -41.11 25.86
C SER A 372 3.60 -39.61 25.68
N LEU A 373 3.37 -39.21 24.44
CA LEU A 373 3.02 -37.85 24.04
C LEU A 373 2.13 -37.93 22.80
N SER A 374 0.99 -37.24 22.86
CA SER A 374 0.08 -37.03 21.76
C SER A 374 -0.02 -35.54 21.51
N VAL A 375 0.19 -35.15 20.26
CA VAL A 375 0.00 -33.78 19.80
C VAL A 375 -1.01 -33.85 18.67
N THR A 376 -2.03 -32.99 18.73
CA THR A 376 -2.96 -32.78 17.62
C THR A 376 -3.00 -31.31 17.26
N ALA A 377 -3.12 -31.02 15.97
CA ALA A 377 -3.33 -29.68 15.43
C ALA A 377 -4.68 -29.68 14.70
N ASP A 378 -5.62 -28.85 15.17
CA ASP A 378 -7.02 -28.81 14.69
C ASP A 378 -7.69 -30.19 14.62
N GLY A 379 -7.35 -31.07 15.57
CA GLY A 379 -7.87 -32.43 15.67
C GLY A 379 -7.17 -33.47 14.80
N GLU A 380 -6.17 -33.10 14.00
CA GLU A 380 -5.33 -34.04 13.26
C GLU A 380 -4.08 -34.42 14.07
N GLU A 381 -3.75 -35.71 14.12
CA GLU A 381 -2.61 -36.22 14.88
C GLU A 381 -1.28 -35.83 14.22
N VAL A 382 -0.38 -35.23 15.02
CA VAL A 382 0.98 -34.88 14.64
C VAL A 382 1.91 -35.98 15.15
N ALA A 383 2.68 -36.58 14.24
CA ALA A 383 3.59 -37.66 14.60
C ALA A 383 4.73 -37.16 15.49
N VAL A 384 4.85 -37.75 16.68
CA VAL A 384 5.94 -37.46 17.62
C VAL A 384 6.53 -38.77 18.17
N ASP A 385 7.86 -38.84 18.25
CA ASP A 385 8.55 -39.90 19.00
C ASP A 385 8.86 -39.38 20.41
N PRO A 386 8.11 -39.78 21.45
CA PRO A 386 8.38 -39.31 22.81
C PRO A 386 9.77 -39.71 23.32
N LYS A 387 10.40 -40.73 22.74
CA LYS A 387 11.74 -41.18 23.15
C LYS A 387 12.87 -40.35 22.56
N SER A 388 12.59 -39.53 21.55
CA SER A 388 13.57 -38.58 21.02
C SER A 388 13.60 -37.26 21.79
N ILE A 389 12.70 -37.09 22.77
CA ILE A 389 12.60 -35.88 23.58
C ILE A 389 13.41 -36.07 24.86
N ASP A 390 14.51 -35.31 24.96
CA ASP A 390 15.33 -35.30 26.16
C ASP A 390 14.69 -34.44 27.25
N LEU A 391 14.71 -34.98 28.46
CA LEU A 391 14.27 -34.31 29.68
C LEU A 391 15.49 -33.74 30.38
N ALA A 392 15.46 -32.43 30.66
CA ALA A 392 16.56 -31.74 31.32
C ALA A 392 16.06 -30.97 32.55
N PRO A 393 16.91 -30.80 33.58
CA PRO A 393 16.70 -29.76 34.58
C PRO A 393 16.66 -28.39 33.89
N ARG A 394 15.81 -27.46 34.34
CA ARG A 394 15.79 -26.09 33.81
C ARG A 394 17.17 -25.43 33.98
N ALA A 395 17.65 -24.79 32.91
CA ALA A 395 18.98 -24.19 32.86
C ALA A 395 19.12 -22.89 33.68
N ASP A 396 18.02 -22.21 33.99
CA ASP A 396 18.00 -20.95 34.76
C ASP A 396 18.13 -21.15 36.28
N GLY A 397 18.04 -22.39 36.76
CA GLY A 397 18.13 -22.72 38.18
C GLY A 397 16.99 -22.13 39.02
N ASP A 398 15.89 -21.71 38.40
CA ASP A 398 14.72 -21.17 39.09
C ASP A 398 13.85 -22.31 39.63
N PHE A 399 14.15 -22.72 40.87
CA PHE A 399 13.39 -23.75 41.59
C PHE A 399 11.97 -23.31 41.97
N GLU A 400 11.61 -22.02 41.83
CA GLU A 400 10.23 -21.57 42.11
C GLU A 400 9.26 -22.00 40.99
N ASN A 401 9.78 -22.26 39.79
CA ASN A 401 9.04 -22.54 38.56
C ASN A 401 9.43 -23.89 37.90
N LEU A 402 9.04 -25.01 38.53
CA LEU A 402 9.03 -26.36 37.95
C LEU A 402 10.41 -26.91 37.50
N GLY A 403 10.96 -27.88 38.24
CA GLY A 403 12.37 -28.29 38.12
C GLY A 403 12.79 -29.12 36.90
N THR A 404 11.88 -29.55 36.02
CA THR A 404 12.21 -30.37 34.83
C THR A 404 11.46 -29.89 33.61
N VAL A 405 12.13 -29.85 32.46
CA VAL A 405 11.58 -29.43 31.18
C VAL A 405 11.79 -30.51 30.11
N ALA A 406 10.76 -30.75 29.31
CA ALA A 406 10.83 -31.42 28.02
C ALA A 406 10.64 -30.36 26.93
N SER A 407 11.64 -30.18 26.06
CA SER A 407 11.56 -29.24 24.93
C SER A 407 11.21 -30.00 23.66
N LEU A 408 10.24 -29.48 22.92
CA LEU A 408 9.66 -30.09 21.73
C LEU A 408 9.89 -29.19 20.53
N ALA A 409 10.30 -29.81 19.42
CA ALA A 409 10.37 -29.20 18.09
C ALA A 409 9.68 -30.13 17.09
N LEU A 410 8.57 -29.67 16.50
CA LEU A 410 7.77 -30.46 15.54
C LEU A 410 7.11 -29.56 14.50
N ASP A 411 6.88 -30.08 13.30
CA ASP A 411 6.17 -29.37 12.24
C ASP A 411 4.65 -29.57 12.38
N VAL A 412 3.90 -28.47 12.41
CA VAL A 412 2.44 -28.40 12.51
C VAL A 412 1.87 -27.62 11.31
N PRO A 413 0.59 -27.76 10.94
CA PRO A 413 -0.03 -26.89 9.94
C PRO A 413 0.20 -25.39 10.24
N ALA A 414 0.57 -24.61 9.21
CA ALA A 414 0.93 -23.19 9.36
C ALA A 414 -0.26 -22.31 9.76
N ASP A 415 -1.49 -22.78 9.56
CA ASP A 415 -2.75 -22.13 9.89
C ASP A 415 -3.41 -22.69 11.15
N ALA A 416 -2.73 -23.57 11.90
CA ALA A 416 -3.30 -24.21 13.08
C ALA A 416 -3.89 -23.20 14.08
N GLU A 417 -5.18 -23.31 14.38
CA GLU A 417 -5.89 -22.43 15.33
C GLU A 417 -5.91 -23.02 16.74
N GLU A 418 -5.79 -24.35 16.82
CA GLU A 418 -5.83 -25.09 18.07
C GLU A 418 -4.78 -26.20 18.08
N ILE A 419 -3.97 -26.24 19.14
CA ILE A 419 -3.01 -27.33 19.36
C ILE A 419 -3.36 -28.00 20.68
N THR A 420 -3.58 -29.30 20.65
CA THR A 420 -3.93 -30.06 21.85
C THR A 420 -2.84 -31.07 22.17
N ILE A 421 -2.44 -31.11 23.44
CA ILE A 421 -1.33 -31.94 23.93
C ILE A 421 -1.80 -32.77 25.11
N ALA A 422 -1.51 -34.06 25.05
CA ALA A 422 -1.65 -34.99 26.17
C ALA A 422 -0.36 -35.80 26.29
N ALA A 423 0.07 -36.07 27.52
CA ALA A 423 1.31 -36.82 27.72
C ALA A 423 1.25 -37.64 29.01
N THR A 424 2.12 -38.65 29.09
CA THR A 424 2.34 -39.38 30.34
C THR A 424 3.82 -39.37 30.67
N VAL A 425 4.14 -39.04 31.92
CA VAL A 425 5.52 -38.97 32.42
C VAL A 425 5.69 -40.03 33.51
N ASP A 426 6.60 -40.97 33.28
CA ASP A 426 7.02 -41.90 34.32
C ASP A 426 8.04 -41.22 35.22
N VAL A 427 7.81 -41.30 36.53
CA VAL A 427 8.70 -40.80 37.57
C VAL A 427 9.13 -41.95 38.46
N LYS A 428 10.44 -42.03 38.70
CA LYS A 428 11.03 -42.87 39.73
C LYS A 428 11.67 -41.96 40.78
N ALA A 429 11.21 -42.10 42.02
CA ALA A 429 11.71 -41.32 43.13
C ALA A 429 12.39 -42.21 44.17
N VAL A 430 13.46 -41.72 44.78
CA VAL A 430 14.16 -42.35 45.90
C VAL A 430 14.27 -41.36 47.07
N PRO A 431 14.23 -41.85 48.33
CA PRO A 431 14.30 -40.98 49.47
C PRO A 431 15.76 -40.53 49.69
N VAL A 432 15.96 -39.27 50.07
CA VAL A 432 17.31 -38.73 50.33
C VAL A 432 17.72 -39.13 51.75
N GLN A 433 18.72 -40.01 51.85
CA GLN A 433 19.14 -40.63 53.12
C GLN A 433 19.57 -39.62 54.20
N ASP A 434 20.04 -38.44 53.81
CA ASP A 434 20.50 -37.38 54.72
C ASP A 434 19.35 -36.56 55.31
N GLU A 435 18.17 -36.57 54.70
CA GLU A 435 16.96 -35.84 55.16
C GLU A 435 16.01 -36.75 55.94
N ILE A 436 16.19 -38.07 55.86
CA ILE A 436 15.48 -39.04 56.69
C ILE A 436 16.10 -39.05 58.09
N THR A 437 15.47 -38.36 59.03
CA THR A 437 15.81 -38.46 60.46
C THR A 437 15.70 -39.91 60.96
N ASN A 438 16.54 -40.30 61.93
CA ASN A 438 16.43 -41.62 62.58
C ASN A 438 15.02 -41.88 63.15
N TYR A 439 14.31 -40.81 63.53
CA TYR A 439 12.94 -40.88 64.02
C TYR A 439 11.95 -41.34 62.93
N MET A 440 12.00 -40.74 61.74
CA MET A 440 11.16 -41.16 60.60
C MET A 440 11.46 -42.63 60.23
N ARG A 441 12.73 -43.00 60.19
CA ARG A 441 13.20 -44.36 59.86
C ARG A 441 12.76 -45.44 60.85
N GLU A 442 12.48 -45.08 62.11
CA GLU A 442 11.99 -46.00 63.15
C GLU A 442 10.46 -46.12 63.17
N HIS A 443 9.72 -45.24 62.48
CA HIS A 443 8.26 -45.18 62.51
C HIS A 443 7.60 -45.45 61.15
N THR A 444 8.35 -45.48 60.05
CA THR A 444 7.86 -45.97 58.75
C THR A 444 8.21 -47.45 58.49
N ASP A 445 7.58 -48.35 59.24
CA ASP A 445 7.64 -49.79 58.94
C ASP A 445 7.10 -50.06 57.53
N GLY A 446 7.91 -50.67 56.65
CA GLY A 446 7.51 -51.05 55.29
C GLY A 446 7.71 -49.97 54.21
N GLU A 447 8.46 -48.90 54.49
CA GLU A 447 8.85 -47.88 53.49
C GLU A 447 9.56 -48.49 52.28
N PRO A 448 9.14 -48.18 51.03
CA PRO A 448 9.79 -48.70 49.84
C PRO A 448 11.11 -47.98 49.52
N GLU A 449 12.13 -48.71 49.05
CA GLU A 449 13.42 -48.13 48.63
C GLU A 449 13.30 -47.15 47.45
N SER A 450 12.23 -47.27 46.67
CA SER A 450 11.87 -46.35 45.59
C SER A 450 10.38 -46.40 45.31
N ILE A 451 9.80 -45.28 44.90
CA ILE A 451 8.42 -45.20 44.41
C ILE A 451 8.46 -44.91 42.91
N SER A 452 7.72 -45.68 42.11
CA SER A 452 7.50 -45.42 40.70
C SER A 452 6.04 -45.06 40.45
N LYS A 453 5.79 -43.94 39.76
CA LYS A 453 4.45 -43.49 39.36
C LYS A 453 4.45 -43.07 37.89
N THR A 454 3.26 -43.10 37.29
CA THR A 454 2.99 -42.48 35.98
C THR A 454 2.12 -41.27 36.24
N LEU A 455 2.57 -40.10 35.80
CA LEU A 455 1.87 -38.83 35.87
C LEU A 455 1.13 -38.63 34.53
N GLU A 456 -0.19 -38.58 34.56
CA GLU A 456 -1.00 -38.34 33.37
C GLU A 456 -1.23 -36.86 33.19
N LEU A 457 -0.57 -36.23 32.23
CA LEU A 457 -0.83 -34.84 31.88
C LEU A 457 -2.17 -34.77 31.17
N THR A 458 -3.18 -34.24 31.87
CA THR A 458 -4.50 -33.98 31.30
C THR A 458 -4.34 -33.23 29.98
N GLU A 459 -5.18 -33.57 29.02
CA GLU A 459 -5.24 -32.92 27.72
C GLU A 459 -5.35 -31.39 27.86
N VAL A 460 -4.34 -30.67 27.37
CA VAL A 460 -4.31 -29.20 27.35
C VAL A 460 -4.42 -28.72 25.92
N THR A 461 -5.39 -27.86 25.71
CA THR A 461 -5.59 -27.09 24.49
C THR A 461 -4.85 -25.77 24.60
N LEU A 462 -4.10 -25.46 23.56
CA LEU A 462 -3.37 -24.22 23.36
C LEU A 462 -4.03 -23.42 22.23
N LYS A 463 -4.14 -22.10 22.40
CA LYS A 463 -4.64 -21.18 21.36
C LYS A 463 -3.68 -20.02 21.13
N PRO A 464 -3.63 -19.43 19.92
CA PRO A 464 -2.81 -18.27 19.64
C PRO A 464 -3.11 -17.11 20.60
N GLN A 465 -2.06 -16.51 21.15
CA GLN A 465 -2.16 -15.34 22.01
C GLN A 465 -2.78 -14.18 21.22
N GLY A 466 -3.83 -13.56 21.77
CA GLY A 466 -4.60 -12.52 21.08
C GLY A 466 -5.83 -13.02 20.31
N ALA A 467 -6.09 -14.34 20.24
CA ALA A 467 -7.32 -14.92 19.67
C ALA A 467 -8.57 -14.77 20.57
N ASN A 468 -8.57 -13.79 21.49
CA ASN A 468 -9.75 -13.51 22.32
C ASN A 468 -10.81 -12.79 21.47
N SER A 469 -11.83 -13.58 21.10
CA SER A 469 -13.22 -13.23 20.78
C SER A 469 -13.66 -11.78 20.93
#